data_AF-A0A1X6ZJZ0-F1
#
_entry.id   AF-A0A1X6ZJZ0-F1
#
_cell.length_a   1.000
_cell.length_b   1.000
_cell.length_c   1.000
_cell.angle_alpha   90.00
_cell.angle_beta   90.00
_cell.angle_gamma   90.00
#
_symmetry.space_group_name_H-M   'P 1'
#
loop_
_entity.id
_entity.type
_entity.pdbx_description
1 polymer ?
#
loop_
_entity_poly.entity_id
_entity_poly.type
_entity_poly.pdbx_seq_one_letter_code
_entity_poly.pdbx_strand_id
1 'polypeptide(L)' 'MKTALAAIATAAAALTAVPAAAALSTEAAQVKIERYAPEVDASTLTDTQIVTILNAINSSDGLGEREGKVQSLVRAYQ' A
#
# COMPACT_ATOMS: atom_id res chain seq x y z
N MET A 1 -8.99 7.26 -33.29
CA MET A 1 -8.83 6.02 -32.50
C MET A 1 -7.84 6.28 -31.37
N LYS A 2 -8.09 5.67 -30.19
CA LYS A 2 -7.34 5.70 -28.91
C LYS A 2 -7.87 6.73 -27.90
N THR A 3 -9.11 6.54 -27.42
CA THR A 3 -9.51 5.80 -26.21
C THR A 3 -9.14 6.50 -24.91
N ALA A 4 -10.22 6.90 -24.22
CA ALA A 4 -10.29 7.48 -22.89
C ALA A 4 -9.59 6.65 -21.80
N LEU A 5 -9.01 7.33 -20.82
CA LEU A 5 -8.83 6.80 -19.47
C LEU A 5 -9.28 7.88 -18.48
N ALA A 6 -10.60 7.94 -18.31
CA ALA A 6 -11.21 8.45 -17.09
C ALA A 6 -11.08 7.34 -16.04
N ALA A 7 -10.48 7.65 -14.90
CA ALA A 7 -10.63 6.85 -13.69
C ALA A 7 -10.60 7.81 -12.49
N ILE A 8 -11.76 8.40 -12.22
CA ILE A 8 -12.07 9.00 -10.94
C ILE A 8 -12.28 7.84 -9.98
N ALA A 9 -11.41 7.70 -8.98
CA ALA A 9 -11.62 6.80 -7.86
C ALA A 9 -11.38 7.57 -6.56
N THR A 10 -12.28 8.50 -6.25
CA THR A 10 -12.44 9.01 -4.89
C THR A 10 -12.93 7.85 -4.01
N ALA A 11 -11.99 7.17 -3.34
CA ALA A 11 -12.31 6.21 -2.31
C ALA A 11 -12.75 6.97 -1.05
N ALA A 12 -14.05 6.95 -0.75
CA ALA A 12 -14.56 7.39 0.53
C ALA A 12 -14.09 6.40 1.61
N ALA A 13 -13.15 6.82 2.45
CA ALA A 13 -12.68 6.03 3.59
C ALA A 13 -13.75 6.00 4.68
N ALA A 14 -14.41 4.86 4.87
CA ALA A 14 -15.18 4.59 6.08
C ALA A 14 -14.20 4.40 7.24
N LEU A 15 -14.09 5.39 8.14
CA LEU A 15 -13.33 5.27 9.38
C LEU A 15 -14.03 4.29 10.33
N THR A 16 -13.63 3.02 10.29
CA THR A 16 -13.96 2.05 11.33
C THR A 16 -12.87 2.11 12.41
N ALA A 17 -13.27 2.20 13.69
CA ALA A 17 -12.34 2.21 14.82
C ALA A 17 -11.43 0.97 14.80
N VAL A 18 -10.14 1.20 14.58
CA VAL A 18 -9.10 0.16 14.50
C VAL A 18 -8.67 -0.21 15.92
N PRO A 19 -8.67 -1.49 16.32
CA PRO A 19 -8.19 -1.89 17.64
C PRO A 19 -6.68 -1.59 17.79
N ALA A 20 -6.24 -1.17 18.98
CA ALA A 20 -4.84 -0.76 19.22
C ALA A 20 -3.78 -1.82 18.85
N ALA A 21 -4.11 -3.11 18.93
CA ALA A 21 -3.24 -4.19 18.48
C ALA A 21 -3.07 -4.24 16.94
N ALA A 22 -4.13 -3.87 16.20
CA ALA A 22 -4.05 -3.72 14.75
C ALA A 22 -3.26 -2.45 14.37
N ALA A 23 -3.38 -1.36 15.12
CA ALA A 23 -2.57 -0.15 14.90
C ALA A 23 -1.06 -0.41 15.03
N LEU A 24 -0.62 -1.13 16.08
CA LEU A 24 0.79 -1.54 16.21
C LEU A 24 1.25 -2.47 15.07
N SER A 25 0.33 -3.29 14.56
CA SER A 25 0.60 -4.15 13.40
C SER A 25 0.72 -3.33 12.10
N THR A 26 -0.07 -2.26 11.98
CA THR A 26 0.00 -1.29 10.89
C THR A 26 1.33 -0.54 10.90
N GLU A 27 1.80 -0.05 12.05
CA GLU A 27 3.11 0.63 12.14
C GLU A 27 4.27 -0.30 11.73
N ALA A 28 4.28 -1.54 12.22
CA ALA A 28 5.28 -2.54 11.82
C ALA A 28 5.24 -2.84 10.31
N ALA A 29 4.04 -2.83 9.74
CA ALA A 29 3.82 -2.99 8.31
C ALA A 29 4.33 -1.79 7.50
N GLN A 30 4.09 -0.55 7.95
CA GLN A 30 4.58 0.67 7.32
C GLN A 30 6.10 0.68 7.22
N VAL A 31 6.81 0.39 8.32
CA VAL A 31 8.28 0.27 8.31
C VAL A 31 8.76 -0.79 7.31
N LYS A 32 8.00 -1.88 7.14
CA LYS A 32 8.34 -2.91 6.15
C LYS A 32 8.15 -2.40 4.72
N ILE A 33 7.12 -1.60 4.46
CA ILE A 33 6.82 -0.99 3.15
C ILE A 33 7.89 0.05 2.79
N GLU A 34 8.24 0.94 3.71
CA GLU A 34 9.25 1.99 3.52
C GLU A 34 10.63 1.43 3.19
N ARG A 35 10.96 0.23 3.68
CA ARG A 35 12.20 -0.45 3.28
C ARG A 35 12.25 -0.84 1.80
N TYR A 36 11.10 -1.08 1.16
CA TYR A 36 11.01 -1.40 -0.27
C TYR A 36 10.68 -0.17 -1.14
N ALA A 37 10.10 0.87 -0.53
CA ALA A 37 9.75 2.13 -1.17
C ALA A 37 10.10 3.32 -0.26
N PRO A 38 11.40 3.67 -0.11
CA PRO A 38 11.86 4.70 0.81
C PRO A 38 11.45 6.13 0.41
N GLU A 39 11.02 6.28 -0.84
CA GLU A 39 10.52 7.53 -1.40
C GLU A 39 9.04 7.80 -1.05
N VAL A 40 8.38 6.89 -0.34
CA VAL A 40 6.97 7.02 0.02
C VAL A 40 6.79 6.98 1.53
N ASP A 41 6.05 7.96 2.03
CA ASP A 41 5.52 7.97 3.39
C ASP A 41 4.40 6.94 3.53
N ALA A 42 4.67 5.82 4.21
CA ALA A 42 3.66 4.78 4.42
C ALA A 42 2.59 5.19 5.45
N SER A 43 2.78 6.30 6.18
CA SER A 43 1.81 6.86 7.12
C SER A 43 0.59 7.46 6.43
N THR A 44 0.70 7.81 5.14
CA THR A 44 -0.43 8.31 4.35
C THR A 44 -1.33 7.20 3.83
N LEU A 45 -0.88 5.95 3.93
CA LEU A 45 -1.62 4.79 3.47
C LEU A 45 -2.66 4.35 4.51
N THR A 46 -3.83 3.99 4.02
CA THR A 46 -4.89 3.36 4.83
C THR A 46 -4.52 1.91 5.17
N ASP A 47 -5.07 1.38 6.27
CA ASP A 47 -4.85 -0.02 6.68
C ASP A 47 -5.15 -1.01 5.55
N THR A 48 -6.21 -0.77 4.77
CA THR A 48 -6.56 -1.63 3.63
C THR A 48 -5.47 -1.65 2.56
N GLN A 49 -4.91 -0.47 2.22
CA GLN A 49 -3.80 -0.36 1.27
C GLN A 49 -2.54 -1.06 1.80
N ILE A 50 -2.23 -0.88 3.09
CA ILE A 50 -1.11 -1.52 3.76
C ILE A 50 -1.24 -3.05 3.70
N VAL A 51 -2.43 -3.59 3.96
CA VAL A 51 -2.70 -5.03 3.83
C VAL A 51 -2.53 -5.51 2.39
N THR A 52 -3.00 -4.76 1.39
CA THR A 52 -2.80 -5.10 -0.02
C THR A 52 -1.31 -5.16 -0.38
N ILE A 53 -0.53 -4.17 0.06
CA ILE A 53 0.92 -4.12 -0.19
C ILE A 53 1.62 -5.28 0.52
N LEU A 54 1.26 -5.58 1.77
CA LEU A 54 1.84 -6.72 2.49
C LEU A 54 1.56 -8.05 1.81
N ASN A 55 0.34 -8.25 1.30
CA ASN A 55 -0.01 -9.44 0.54
C ASN A 55 0.85 -9.55 -0.73
N ALA A 56 1.12 -8.45 -1.42
CA ALA A 56 2.01 -8.44 -2.58
C ALA A 56 3.47 -8.80 -2.22
N ILE A 57 3.97 -8.31 -1.08
CA ILE A 57 5.30 -8.66 -0.55
C ILE A 57 5.37 -10.16 -0.24
N ASN A 58 4.36 -10.69 0.44
CA ASN A 58 4.33 -12.09 0.86
C ASN A 58 4.07 -13.07 -0.31
N SER A 59 3.42 -12.62 -1.39
CA SER A 59 3.08 -13.44 -2.56
C SER A 59 4.20 -13.53 -3.61
N SER A 60 5.31 -12.80 -3.44
CA SER A 60 6.40 -12.77 -4.42
C SER A 60 7.65 -13.44 -3.84
N ASP A 61 8.36 -14.26 -4.61
CA ASP A 61 9.52 -15.00 -4.13
C ASP A 61 10.85 -14.22 -4.26
N GLY A 62 10.97 -13.34 -5.26
CA GLY A 62 12.17 -12.54 -5.52
C GLY A 62 12.15 -11.15 -4.88
N LEU A 63 13.28 -10.71 -4.31
CA LEU A 63 13.42 -9.36 -3.70
C LEU A 63 13.12 -8.24 -4.70
N GLY A 64 13.69 -8.28 -5.91
CA GLY A 64 13.44 -7.25 -6.93
C GLY A 64 11.99 -7.23 -7.44
N GLU A 65 11.31 -8.38 -7.46
CA GLU A 65 9.88 -8.45 -7.81
C GLU A 65 9.00 -7.85 -6.71
N ARG A 66 9.36 -8.09 -5.43
CA ARG A 66 8.71 -7.44 -4.28
C ARG A 66 8.85 -5.93 -4.36
N GLU A 67 10.06 -5.43 -4.57
CA GLU A 67 10.33 -3.99 -4.71
C GLU A 67 9.52 -3.36 -5.84
N GLY A 68 9.56 -3.96 -7.04
CA GLY A 68 8.81 -3.45 -8.19
C GLY A 68 7.29 -3.41 -7.93
N LYS A 69 6.72 -4.45 -7.31
CA LYS A 69 5.29 -4.50 -6.98
C LYS A 69 4.92 -3.50 -5.88
N VAL A 70 5.71 -3.41 -4.81
CA VAL A 70 5.46 -2.46 -3.72
C VAL A 70 5.48 -1.04 -4.27
N GLN A 71 6.53 -0.65 -4.99
CA GLN A 71 6.63 0.67 -5.59
C GLN A 71 5.48 0.97 -6.57
N SER A 72 5.07 -0.02 -7.37
CA SER A 72 3.93 0.15 -8.27
C SER A 72 2.61 0.37 -7.54
N LEU A 73 2.33 -0.40 -6.49
CA LEU A 73 1.11 -0.26 -5.68
C LEU A 73 1.09 1.05 -4.94
N VAL A 74 2.22 1.40 -4.33
CA VAL A 74 2.34 2.63 -3.55
C VAL A 74 2.19 3.87 -4.44
N ARG A 75 2.80 3.89 -5.64
CA ARG A 75 2.55 4.96 -6.62
C ARG A 75 1.11 5.04 -7.11
N ALA A 76 0.35 3.95 -7.05
CA ALA A 76 -1.06 3.94 -7.43
C ALA A 76 -1.98 4.50 -6.33
N TYR A 77 -1.47 4.67 -5.11
CA TYR A 77 -2.22 5.20 -3.97
C TYR A 77 -1.91 6.67 -3.64
N GLN A 78 -0.85 7.22 -4.23
CA GLN A 78 -0.45 8.63 -4.15
C GLN A 78 -1.04 9.40 -5.34
#